data_AF-A0A5B8UWM4-F1
#
_entry.id   AF-A0A5B8UWM4-F1
#
_cell.length_a   1.000
_cell.length_b   1.000
_cell.length_c   1.000
_cell.angle_alpha   90.00
_cell.angle_beta   90.00
_cell.angle_gamma   90.00
#
_symmetry.space_group_name_H-M   'P 1'
#
loop_
_entity.id
_entity.type
_entity.pdbx_description
1 polymer ?
#
loop_
_entity_poly.entity_id
_entity_poly.type
_entity_poly.pdbx_seq_one_letter_code
_entity_poly.pdbx_strand_id
1 'polypeptide(L)'
;MSLKSFLSKIWAEAKRLFEGIPPELKTAIKIGVVVTENIKKFTDSPAADVLTAIIPGDIDDKIKDLLRAKLPAILAELKLADSCAGLTDPAAITSCAVKVLQGIGGDTQSAFLHNLAILVAEVAADGKLSWSDGVYLLEWYYKHEYKPAA
;
A
#
# COMPACT_ATOMS: atom_id res chain seq x y z
N MET A 1 3.82 -35.25 -20.03
CA MET A 1 4.28 -33.86 -19.81
C MET A 1 5.20 -33.85 -18.60
N SER A 2 6.32 -33.12 -18.64
CA SER A 2 7.23 -33.03 -17.49
C SER A 2 6.77 -31.93 -16.53
N LEU A 3 7.06 -32.08 -15.23
CA LEU A 3 6.84 -31.05 -14.21
C LEU A 3 7.38 -29.68 -14.64
N LYS A 4 8.54 -29.65 -15.30
CA LYS A 4 9.17 -28.42 -15.80
C LYS A 4 8.33 -27.71 -16.87
N SER A 5 7.76 -28.48 -17.81
CA SER A 5 6.86 -27.96 -18.85
C SER A 5 5.49 -27.53 -18.34
N PHE A 6 5.03 -28.12 -17.23
CA PHE A 6 3.78 -27.75 -16.57
C PHE A 6 3.96 -26.44 -15.77
N LEU A 7 5.03 -26.34 -14.98
CA LEU A 7 5.38 -25.14 -14.22
C LEU A 7 5.66 -23.93 -15.13
N SER A 8 6.32 -24.12 -16.28
CA SER A 8 6.59 -23.02 -17.21
C SER A 8 5.34 -22.47 -17.87
N LYS A 9 4.32 -23.30 -18.12
CA LYS A 9 3.02 -22.86 -18.64
C LYS A 9 2.23 -22.05 -17.61
N ILE A 10 2.19 -22.54 -16.37
CA ILE A 10 1.56 -21.82 -15.26
C ILE A 10 2.23 -20.46 -15.05
N TRP A 11 3.57 -20.40 -15.11
CA TRP A 11 4.28 -19.12 -15.06
C TRP A 11 3.83 -18.23 -16.23
N ALA A 12 3.92 -18.71 -17.47
CA ALA A 12 3.54 -17.91 -18.64
C ALA A 12 2.10 -17.35 -18.57
N GLU A 13 1.16 -18.11 -18.01
CA GLU A 13 -0.21 -17.64 -17.74
C GLU A 13 -0.26 -16.55 -16.66
N ALA A 14 0.45 -16.72 -15.55
CA ALA A 14 0.59 -15.68 -14.53
C ALA A 14 1.23 -14.39 -15.08
N LYS A 15 2.26 -14.51 -15.95
CA LYS A 15 2.86 -13.36 -16.64
C LYS A 15 1.86 -12.65 -17.53
N ARG A 16 1.09 -13.41 -18.31
CA ARG A 16 0.08 -12.88 -19.23
C ARG A 16 -1.04 -12.16 -18.50
N LEU A 17 -1.49 -12.73 -17.38
CA LEU A 17 -2.46 -12.09 -16.51
C LEU A 17 -1.90 -10.75 -16.01
N PHE A 18 -0.64 -10.70 -15.58
CA PHE A 18 -0.01 -9.46 -15.15
C PHE A 18 0.22 -8.44 -16.28
N GLU A 19 0.68 -8.89 -17.44
CA GLU A 19 0.91 -8.05 -18.62
C GLU A 19 -0.40 -7.43 -19.12
N GLY A 20 -1.52 -8.16 -19.03
CA GLY A 20 -2.86 -7.71 -19.40
C GLY A 20 -3.54 -6.73 -18.44
N ILE A 21 -2.92 -6.42 -17.29
CA ILE A 21 -3.47 -5.46 -16.33
C ILE A 21 -3.39 -4.03 -16.92
N PRO A 22 -4.48 -3.26 -16.86
CA PRO A 22 -4.48 -1.84 -17.25
C PRO A 22 -3.34 -1.05 -16.57
N PRO A 23 -2.65 -0.15 -17.29
CA PRO A 23 -1.56 0.67 -16.73
C PRO A 23 -1.95 1.46 -15.47
N GLU A 24 -3.22 1.87 -15.40
CA GLU A 24 -3.84 2.53 -14.25
C GLU A 24 -3.74 1.68 -12.98
N LEU A 25 -4.06 0.39 -13.07
CA LEU A 25 -4.01 -0.54 -11.93
C LEU A 25 -2.56 -0.86 -11.53
N LYS A 26 -1.65 -0.99 -12.50
CA LYS A 26 -0.21 -1.14 -12.22
C LYS A 26 0.33 0.07 -11.45
N THR A 27 -0.09 1.27 -11.84
CA THR A 27 0.24 2.50 -11.14
C THR A 27 -0.33 2.53 -9.73
N ALA A 28 -1.59 2.14 -9.56
CA ALA A 28 -2.23 2.08 -8.25
C ALA A 28 -1.52 1.10 -7.29
N ILE A 29 -1.13 -0.08 -7.76
CA ILE A 29 -0.36 -1.06 -6.99
C ILE A 29 1.00 -0.47 -6.57
N LYS A 30 1.70 0.17 -7.51
CA LYS A 30 2.97 0.86 -7.20
C LYS A 30 2.77 1.92 -6.11
N ILE A 31 1.72 2.73 -6.20
CA ILE A 31 1.39 3.76 -5.20
C ILE A 31 1.15 3.11 -3.83
N GLY A 32 0.35 2.04 -3.77
CA GLY A 32 0.11 1.28 -2.55
C GLY A 32 1.40 0.81 -1.87
N VAL A 33 2.32 0.25 -2.64
CA VAL A 33 3.63 -0.19 -2.12
C VAL A 33 4.47 0.98 -1.66
N VAL A 34 4.57 2.06 -2.43
CA VAL A 34 5.41 3.21 -2.07
C VAL A 34 4.91 3.91 -0.81
N VAL A 35 3.59 4.13 -0.66
CA VAL A 35 3.02 4.74 0.54
C VAL A 35 3.31 3.88 1.78
N THR A 36 3.09 2.57 1.69
CA THR A 36 3.38 1.63 2.80
C THR A 36 4.86 1.63 3.17
N GLU A 37 5.74 1.66 2.18
CA GLU A 37 7.19 1.70 2.42
C GLU A 37 7.62 3.04 3.02
N ASN A 38 6.99 4.15 2.63
CA ASN A 38 7.22 5.43 3.28
C ASN A 38 6.72 5.42 4.73
N ILE A 39 5.59 4.79 5.04
CA ILE A 39 5.10 4.62 6.41
C ILE A 39 6.09 3.80 7.24
N LYS A 40 6.62 2.72 6.69
CA LYS A 40 7.63 1.88 7.34
C LYS A 40 8.92 2.66 7.65
N LYS A 41 9.32 3.55 6.74
CA LYS A 41 10.54 4.37 6.86
C LYS A 41 10.31 5.70 7.58
N PHE A 42 9.07 6.08 7.83
CA PHE A 42 8.74 7.37 8.40
C PHE A 42 9.38 7.52 9.78
N THR A 43 10.12 8.61 9.95
CA THR A 43 10.63 9.05 11.23
C THR A 43 10.03 10.42 11.51
N ASP A 44 9.55 10.65 12.72
CA ASP A 44 8.94 11.93 13.11
C ASP A 44 9.87 13.09 12.71
N SER A 45 9.44 13.90 11.75
CA SER A 45 10.19 15.08 11.26
C SER A 45 9.45 16.35 11.69
N PRO A 46 10.12 17.31 12.38
CA PRO A 46 9.47 18.53 12.86
C PRO A 46 8.91 19.44 11.76
N ALA A 47 9.38 19.29 10.52
CA ALA A 47 9.07 20.19 9.41
C ALA A 47 8.11 19.59 8.37
N ALA A 48 7.81 18.29 8.44
CA ALA A 48 6.98 17.60 7.46
C ALA A 48 5.70 17.08 8.10
N ASP A 49 4.55 17.48 7.56
CA ASP A 49 3.29 16.79 7.81
C ASP A 49 3.42 15.31 7.39
N VAL A 50 2.94 14.39 8.22
CA VAL A 50 3.06 12.94 7.99
C VAL A 50 2.40 12.52 6.68
N LEU A 51 1.25 13.11 6.31
CA LEU A 51 0.57 12.78 5.06
C LEU A 51 1.42 13.23 3.86
N THR A 52 2.01 14.42 3.96
CA THR A 52 2.96 14.93 2.97
C THR A 52 4.23 14.09 2.86
N ALA A 53 4.70 13.51 3.97
CA ALA A 53 5.89 12.66 3.96
C ALA A 53 5.63 11.27 3.35
N ILE A 54 4.44 10.70 3.56
CA ILE A 54 4.15 9.32 3.13
C ILE A 54 3.50 9.24 1.74
N ILE A 55 2.75 10.26 1.31
CA ILE A 55 2.14 10.33 -0.02
C ILE A 55 3.17 10.88 -1.01
N PRO A 56 3.51 10.15 -2.09
CA PRO A 56 4.45 10.64 -3.09
C PRO A 56 3.96 11.95 -3.74
N GLY A 57 4.86 12.92 -3.89
CA GLY A 57 4.52 14.23 -4.46
C GLY A 57 4.31 14.22 -5.97
N ASP A 58 4.86 13.23 -6.67
CA ASP A 58 4.94 13.09 -8.13
C ASP A 58 3.74 12.36 -8.76
N ILE A 59 2.77 11.93 -7.95
CA ILE A 59 1.53 11.30 -8.46
C ILE A 59 0.50 12.34 -8.91
N ASP A 60 -0.56 11.87 -9.56
CA ASP A 60 -1.70 12.71 -9.98
C ASP A 60 -2.39 13.39 -8.78
N ASP A 61 -2.82 14.65 -8.94
CA ASP A 61 -3.43 15.44 -7.87
C ASP A 61 -4.74 14.85 -7.37
N LYS A 62 -5.57 14.27 -8.25
CA LYS A 62 -6.82 13.59 -7.84
C LYS A 62 -6.51 12.41 -6.92
N ILE A 63 -5.49 11.63 -7.26
CA ILE A 63 -5.07 10.47 -6.44
C ILE A 63 -4.51 10.95 -5.10
N LYS A 64 -3.68 12.00 -5.11
CA LYS A 64 -3.15 12.65 -3.90
C LYS A 64 -4.27 13.04 -2.93
N ASP A 65 -5.30 13.71 -3.44
CA ASP A 65 -6.40 14.19 -2.62
C ASP A 65 -7.29 13.05 -2.10
N LEU A 66 -7.51 12.01 -2.93
CA LEU A 66 -8.18 10.79 -2.51
C LEU A 66 -7.43 10.10 -1.37
N LEU A 67 -6.10 9.98 -1.47
CA LEU A 67 -5.27 9.37 -0.43
C LEU A 67 -5.30 10.19 0.85
N ARG A 68 -5.19 11.52 0.77
CA ARG A 68 -5.30 12.41 1.95
C ARG A 68 -6.64 12.25 2.67
N ALA A 69 -7.72 12.07 1.92
CA ALA A 69 -9.06 11.90 2.49
C ALA A 69 -9.30 10.49 3.08
N LYS A 70 -8.77 9.44 2.45
CA LYS A 70 -9.12 8.04 2.77
C LYS A 70 -8.10 7.32 3.64
N LEU A 71 -6.82 7.66 3.55
CA LEU A 71 -5.77 7.01 4.32
C LEU A 71 -5.98 7.07 5.84
N PRO A 72 -6.38 8.22 6.44
CA PRO A 72 -6.69 8.27 7.88
C PRO A 72 -7.81 7.31 8.28
N ALA A 73 -8.86 7.19 7.45
CA ALA A 73 -9.97 6.29 7.70
C ALA A 73 -9.54 4.82 7.61
N ILE A 74 -8.75 4.45 6.61
CA ILE A 74 -8.17 3.10 6.49
C ILE A 74 -7.36 2.74 7.73
N LEU A 75 -6.52 3.66 8.20
CA LEU A 75 -5.68 3.44 9.38
C LEU A 75 -6.50 3.27 10.67
N ALA A 76 -7.63 3.99 10.77
CA ALA A 76 -8.59 3.80 11.86
C ALA A 76 -9.33 2.45 11.74
N GLU A 77 -9.78 2.05 10.55
CA GLU A 77 -10.46 0.77 10.32
C GLU A 77 -9.56 -0.44 10.61
N LEU A 78 -8.26 -0.33 10.31
CA LEU A 78 -7.25 -1.32 10.70
C LEU A 78 -6.98 -1.35 12.21
N LYS A 79 -7.69 -0.56 13.01
CA LYS A 79 -7.50 -0.41 14.46
C LYS A 79 -6.11 0.06 14.86
N LEU A 80 -5.33 0.57 13.91
CA LEU A 80 -4.00 1.13 14.18
C LEU A 80 -4.11 2.50 14.86
N ALA A 81 -5.25 3.18 14.74
CA ALA A 81 -5.52 4.44 15.44
C ALA A 81 -6.55 4.32 16.58
N ASP A 82 -6.93 3.11 17.01
CA ASP A 82 -7.94 2.90 18.06
C ASP A 82 -7.54 3.59 19.39
N SER A 83 -6.24 3.57 19.72
CA SER A 83 -5.68 4.28 20.89
C SER A 83 -5.69 5.81 20.77
N CYS A 84 -6.08 6.32 19.61
CA CYS A 84 -6.20 7.73 19.27
C CYS A 84 -7.64 8.14 18.94
N ALA A 85 -8.61 7.38 19.44
CA ALA A 85 -10.02 7.70 19.41
C ALA A 85 -10.26 9.07 20.07
N GLY A 86 -10.39 10.12 19.25
CA GLY A 86 -10.50 11.51 19.70
C GLY A 86 -9.75 12.49 18.80
N LEU A 87 -8.81 12.01 17.99
CA LEU A 87 -8.21 12.81 16.92
C LEU A 87 -9.22 12.99 15.78
N THR A 88 -9.39 14.23 15.33
CA THR A 88 -10.23 14.59 14.18
C THR A 88 -9.40 15.08 13.00
N ASP A 89 -8.16 15.49 13.25
CA ASP A 89 -7.22 15.93 12.23
C ASP A 89 -6.63 14.73 11.48
N PRO A 90 -6.77 14.64 10.15
CA PRO A 90 -6.21 13.59 9.31
C PRO A 90 -4.72 13.31 9.56
N ALA A 91 -3.91 14.35 9.67
CA ALA A 91 -2.47 14.21 9.89
C ALA A 91 -2.18 13.63 11.28
N ALA A 92 -2.87 14.11 12.32
CA ALA A 92 -2.75 13.56 13.66
C ALA A 92 -3.16 12.07 13.73
N ILE A 93 -4.26 11.69 13.07
CA ILE A 93 -4.71 10.29 12.99
C ILE A 93 -3.65 9.42 12.32
N THR A 94 -3.14 9.85 11.17
CA THR A 94 -2.10 9.14 10.45
C THR A 94 -0.82 9.01 11.27
N SER A 95 -0.37 10.09 11.93
CA SER A 95 0.83 10.06 12.78
C SER A 95 0.68 9.08 13.93
N CYS A 96 -0.48 9.06 14.59
CA CYS A 96 -0.75 8.08 15.62
C CYS A 96 -0.68 6.64 15.10
N ALA A 97 -1.36 6.36 13.98
CA ALA A 97 -1.38 5.02 13.42
C ALA A 97 0.01 4.53 13.01
N VAL A 98 0.85 5.41 12.45
CA VAL A 98 2.25 5.08 12.15
C VAL A 98 3.00 4.69 13.42
N LYS A 99 2.83 5.43 14.51
CA LYS A 99 3.47 5.11 15.81
C LYS A 99 3.03 3.77 16.37
N VAL A 100 1.73 3.47 16.31
CA VAL A 100 1.19 2.16 16.71
C VAL A 100 1.80 1.06 15.85
N LEU A 101 1.82 1.25 14.54
CA LEU A 101 2.40 0.29 13.60
C LEU A 101 3.90 0.07 13.82
N GLN A 102 4.65 1.08 14.24
CA GLN A 102 6.07 0.95 14.61
C GLN A 102 6.27 0.20 15.93
N GLY A 103 5.31 0.29 16.86
CA GLY A 103 5.32 -0.46 18.12
C GLY A 103 4.95 -1.93 17.96
N ILE A 104 4.19 -2.27 16.92
CA ILE A 104 3.87 -3.65 16.54
C ILE A 104 5.04 -4.17 15.71
N GLY A 105 5.87 -5.07 16.26
CA GLY A 105 7.01 -5.66 15.54
C GLY A 105 6.67 -6.97 14.80
N GLY A 106 7.60 -7.41 13.96
CA GLY A 106 7.61 -8.77 13.39
C GLY A 106 6.49 -9.08 12.38
N ASP A 107 6.00 -10.31 12.40
CA ASP A 107 5.02 -10.81 11.41
C ASP A 107 3.69 -10.05 11.48
N THR A 108 3.29 -9.62 12.68
CA THR A 108 2.05 -8.84 12.88
C THR A 108 2.16 -7.50 12.17
N GLN A 109 3.30 -6.81 12.29
CA GLN A 109 3.57 -5.58 11.56
C GLN A 109 3.47 -5.78 10.04
N SER A 110 4.06 -6.87 9.57
CA SER A 110 4.11 -7.21 8.15
C SER A 110 2.71 -7.46 7.59
N ALA A 111 1.83 -8.13 8.35
CA ALA A 111 0.44 -8.33 7.96
C ALA A 111 -0.34 -7.02 7.84
N PHE A 112 -0.15 -6.09 8.79
CA PHE A 112 -0.77 -4.76 8.71
C PHE A 112 -0.25 -3.94 7.53
N LEU A 113 1.07 -3.93 7.30
CA LEU A 113 1.69 -3.23 6.18
C LEU A 113 1.20 -3.80 4.84
N HIS A 114 1.05 -5.12 4.73
CA HIS A 114 0.54 -5.75 3.51
C HIS A 114 -0.92 -5.37 3.23
N ASN A 115 -1.78 -5.45 4.25
CA ASN A 115 -3.18 -5.01 4.13
C ASN A 115 -3.28 -3.52 3.79
N LEU A 116 -2.43 -2.68 4.39
CA LEU A 116 -2.37 -1.26 4.11
C LEU A 116 -2.00 -0.99 2.64
N ALA A 117 -1.00 -1.69 2.12
CA ALA A 117 -0.60 -1.55 0.72
C ALA A 117 -1.75 -1.87 -0.25
N ILE A 118 -2.55 -2.91 0.06
CA ILE A 118 -3.72 -3.30 -0.74
C ILE A 118 -4.81 -2.22 -0.68
N LEU A 119 -5.18 -1.76 0.51
CA LEU A 119 -6.23 -0.76 0.69
C LEU A 119 -5.85 0.59 0.06
N VAL A 120 -4.58 0.98 0.13
CA VAL A 120 -4.08 2.17 -0.54
C VAL A 120 -4.12 2.00 -2.06
N ALA A 121 -3.75 0.83 -2.58
CA ALA A 121 -3.84 0.54 -4.02
C ALA A 121 -5.30 0.57 -4.52
N GLU A 122 -6.24 0.07 -3.73
CA GLU A 122 -7.68 0.12 -4.04
C GLU A 122 -8.20 1.57 -4.13
N VAL A 123 -7.80 2.42 -3.18
CA VAL A 123 -8.12 3.87 -3.24
C VAL A 123 -7.48 4.53 -4.47
N ALA A 124 -6.21 4.25 -4.74
CA ALA A 124 -5.50 4.81 -5.89
C ALA A 124 -6.08 4.33 -7.24
N ALA A 125 -6.72 3.15 -7.25
CA ALA A 125 -7.42 2.59 -8.40
C ALA A 125 -8.85 3.15 -8.57
N ASP A 126 -9.32 4.04 -7.68
CA ASP A 126 -10.69 4.57 -7.68
C ASP A 126 -11.73 3.43 -7.64
N GLY A 127 -11.47 2.39 -6.82
CA GLY A 127 -12.34 1.23 -6.67
C GLY A 127 -12.34 0.23 -7.83
N LYS A 128 -11.53 0.45 -8.88
CA LYS A 128 -11.37 -0.50 -10.01
C LYS A 128 -10.55 -1.74 -9.66
N LEU A 129 -9.87 -1.72 -8.51
CA LEU A 129 -9.12 -2.84 -7.96
C LEU A 129 -9.89 -3.36 -6.74
N SER A 130 -10.34 -4.61 -6.77
CA SER A 130 -10.89 -5.22 -5.56
C SER A 130 -9.78 -5.59 -4.58
N TRP A 131 -10.10 -5.68 -3.29
CA TRP A 131 -9.15 -6.16 -2.28
C TRP A 131 -8.54 -7.51 -2.66
N SER A 132 -9.34 -8.46 -3.16
CA SER A 132 -8.85 -9.78 -3.59
C SER A 132 -7.88 -9.72 -4.76
N ASP A 133 -8.12 -8.83 -5.74
CA ASP A 133 -7.17 -8.61 -6.84
C ASP A 133 -5.89 -7.98 -6.30
N GLY A 134 -6.02 -7.02 -5.38
CA GLY A 134 -4.90 -6.36 -4.72
C GLY A 134 -3.96 -7.35 -4.05
N VAL A 135 -4.47 -8.37 -3.34
CA VAL A 135 -3.63 -9.42 -2.72
C VAL A 135 -2.70 -10.07 -3.74
N TYR A 136 -3.24 -10.58 -4.86
CA TYR A 136 -2.44 -11.30 -5.84
C TYR A 136 -1.45 -10.40 -6.59
N LEU A 137 -1.91 -9.21 -6.98
CA LEU A 137 -1.14 -8.30 -7.81
C LEU A 137 -0.02 -7.62 -7.03
N LEU A 138 -0.29 -7.27 -5.78
CA LEU A 138 0.67 -6.61 -4.90
C LEU A 138 1.75 -7.60 -4.43
N GLU A 139 1.38 -8.85 -4.16
CA GLU A 139 2.33 -9.93 -3.89
C GLU A 139 3.24 -10.22 -5.09
N TRP A 140 2.67 -10.26 -6.31
CA TRP A 140 3.46 -10.41 -7.52
C TRP A 140 4.43 -9.24 -7.70
N TYR A 141 3.95 -8.00 -7.51
CA TYR A 141 4.76 -6.79 -7.64
C TYR A 141 5.92 -6.78 -6.63
N TYR A 142 5.68 -7.10 -5.36
CA TYR A 142 6.73 -7.20 -4.35
C TYR A 142 7.82 -8.21 -4.72
N LYS A 143 7.43 -9.36 -5.30
CA LYS A 143 8.36 -10.44 -5.65
C LYS A 143 9.19 -10.19 -6.91
N HIS A 144 8.71 -9.37 -7.85
CA HIS A 144 9.29 -9.31 -9.20
C HIS A 144 9.71 -7.91 -9.64
N GLU A 145 9.03 -6.87 -9.18
CA GLU A 145 9.23 -5.49 -9.68
C GLU A 145 9.69 -4.52 -8.60
N TYR A 146 9.26 -4.71 -7.35
CA TYR A 146 9.69 -3.86 -6.26
C TYR A 146 11.18 -4.05 -5.99
N LYS A 147 11.92 -2.95 -6.09
CA LYS A 147 13.31 -2.87 -5.65
C LYS A 147 13.35 -1.85 -4.53
N PRO A 148 13.73 -2.25 -3.29
CA PRO A 148 13.90 -1.27 -2.23
C PRO A 148 14.92 -0.22 -2.67
N ALA A 149 14.62 1.05 -2.40
CA ALA A 149 15.60 2.12 -2.57
C ALA A 149 16.85 1.77 -1.74
N ALA A 150 18.02 1.79 -2.40
CA ALA A 150 19.32 1.52 -1.79
C ALA A 150 19.69 2.59 -0.76
#